data_AF-A0A0K0Y2D1-F1
#
_entry.id   AF-A0A0K0Y2D1-F1
#
_cell.length_a   1.000
_cell.length_b   1.000
_cell.length_c   1.000
_cell.angle_alpha   90.00
_cell.angle_beta   90.00
_cell.angle_gamma   90.00
#
_symmetry.space_group_name_H-M   'P 1'
#
loop_
_entity.id
_entity.type
_entity.pdbx_description
1 polymer ?
#
loop_
_entity_poly.entity_id
_entity_poly.type
_entity_poly.pdbx_seq_one_letter_code
_entity_poly.pdbx_strand_id
1 'polypeptide(L)' 'MGQKWIIDVIADLRDFAEYNGLPLLANQLEVTASVAKSEIETRVNGVGPVANLVNGQHVPPLKDIG' A
#
# COMPACT_ATOMS: atom_id res chain seq x y z
N MET A 1 13.88 -9.44 8.40
CA MET A 1 13.94 -9.48 6.91
C MET A 1 12.50 -9.48 6.40
N GLY A 2 11.89 -8.29 6.24
CA GLY A 2 10.45 -8.14 5.96
C GLY A 2 10.13 -8.04 4.46
N GLN A 3 9.01 -7.39 4.12
CA GLN A 3 8.56 -7.17 2.73
C GLN A 3 9.53 -6.31 1.88
N LYS A 4 10.69 -5.90 2.39
CA LYS A 4 11.67 -5.06 1.66
C LYS A 4 12.26 -5.75 0.42
N TRP A 5 12.30 -7.09 0.38
CA TRP A 5 12.82 -7.86 -0.75
C TRP A 5 12.10 -7.53 -2.08
N ILE A 6 10.82 -7.14 -2.02
CA ILE A 6 10.06 -6.83 -3.23
C ILE A 6 10.51 -5.53 -3.88
N ILE A 7 11.04 -4.57 -3.09
CA ILE A 7 11.53 -3.30 -3.62
C ILE A 7 12.79 -3.53 -4.45
N ASP A 8 13.68 -4.40 -3.96
CA ASP A 8 14.90 -4.77 -4.69
C ASP A 8 14.54 -5.51 -5.99
N VAL A 9 13.57 -6.44 -5.94
CA VAL A 9 13.10 -7.14 -7.15
C VAL A 9 12.46 -6.19 -8.17
N ILE A 10 11.66 -5.21 -7.72
CA ILE A 10 11.06 -4.23 -8.64
C ILE A 10 12.15 -3.35 -9.28
N ALA A 11 13.21 -3.01 -8.54
CA ALA A 11 14.34 -2.27 -9.09
C ALA A 11 15.08 -3.09 -10.16
N ASP A 12 15.38 -4.36 -9.89
CA ASP A 12 16.01 -5.26 -10.87
C ASP A 12 15.17 -5.39 -12.15
N LEU A 13 13.84 -5.50 -12.01
CA LEU A 13 12.92 -5.55 -13.15
C LEU A 13 12.90 -4.24 -13.95
N ARG A 14 13.03 -3.08 -13.28
CA ARG A 14 13.07 -1.78 -13.96
C ARG A 14 14.36 -1.67 -14.77
N ASP A 15 15.49 -2.02 -14.18
CA ASP A 15 16.79 -2.00 -14.86
C ASP A 15 16.78 -2.95 -16.06
N PHE A 16 16.16 -4.14 -15.91
CA PHE A 16 15.91 -5.04 -17.04
C PHE A 16 15.06 -4.37 -18.13
N ALA A 17 13.97 -3.70 -17.78
CA ALA A 17 13.10 -3.02 -18.74
C ALA A 17 13.82 -1.89 -19.47
N GLU A 18 14.63 -1.08 -18.78
CA GLU A 18 15.45 -0.03 -19.37
C GLU A 18 16.49 -0.60 -20.34
N TYR A 19 17.24 -1.62 -19.90
CA TYR A 19 18.27 -2.26 -20.70
C TYR A 19 17.71 -2.89 -21.99
N ASN A 20 16.47 -3.39 -21.94
CA ASN A 20 15.82 -4.05 -23.07
C ASN A 20 14.93 -3.10 -23.90
N GLY A 21 14.97 -1.80 -23.66
CA GLY A 21 14.21 -0.83 -24.45
C GLY A 21 12.69 -0.95 -24.28
N LEU A 22 12.23 -1.27 -23.07
CA LEU A 22 10.82 -1.40 -22.69
C LEU A 22 10.38 -0.21 -21.80
N PRO A 23 10.33 1.04 -22.32
CA PRO A 23 10.15 2.24 -21.51
C PRO A 23 8.80 2.31 -20.79
N LEU A 24 7.73 1.79 -21.40
CA LEU A 24 6.42 1.73 -20.75
C LEU A 24 6.44 0.80 -19.52
N LEU A 25 7.19 -0.31 -19.60
CA LEU A 25 7.34 -1.24 -18.49
C LEU A 25 8.19 -0.62 -17.38
N ALA A 26 9.30 0.04 -17.71
CA ALA A 26 10.13 0.75 -16.74
C ALA A 26 9.32 1.81 -15.97
N ASN A 27 8.53 2.62 -16.69
CA ASN A 27 7.64 3.61 -16.09
C ASN A 27 6.59 2.97 -15.16
N GLN A 28 6.01 1.85 -15.57
CA GLN A 28 5.04 1.15 -14.73
C GLN A 28 5.69 0.59 -13.47
N LEU A 29 6.91 0.07 -13.56
CA LEU A 29 7.67 -0.45 -12.42
C LEU A 29 8.08 0.65 -11.44
N GLU A 30 8.35 1.87 -11.91
CA GLU A 30 8.55 3.06 -11.07
C GLU A 30 7.32 3.34 -10.19
N VAL A 31 6.12 3.34 -10.80
CA VAL A 31 4.85 3.52 -10.08
C VAL A 31 4.61 2.37 -9.10
N THR A 32 4.85 1.13 -9.52
CA THR A 32 4.69 -0.06 -8.68
C THR A 32 5.62 -0.01 -7.47
N ALA A 33 6.87 0.45 -7.62
CA ALA A 33 7.80 0.63 -6.51
C ALA A 33 7.28 1.66 -5.49
N SER A 34 6.68 2.76 -5.97
CA SER A 34 6.09 3.78 -5.10
C SER A 34 4.93 3.24 -4.26
N VAL A 35 4.01 2.49 -4.89
CA VAL A 35 2.87 1.87 -4.18
C VAL A 35 3.38 0.84 -3.16
N ALA A 36 4.33 -0.02 -3.56
CA ALA A 36 4.90 -1.02 -2.67
C ALA A 36 5.57 -0.39 -1.45
N LYS A 37 6.35 0.69 -1.62
CA LYS A 37 6.95 1.42 -0.49
C LYS A 37 5.89 1.94 0.47
N SER A 38 4.86 2.63 -0.05
CA SER A 38 3.76 3.17 0.74
C SER A 38 3.04 2.07 1.54
N GLU A 39 2.72 0.95 0.90
CA GLU A 39 2.02 -0.18 1.55
C GLU A 39 2.88 -0.83 2.64
N ILE A 40 4.18 -1.01 2.39
CA ILE A 40 5.10 -1.60 3.37
C ILE A 40 5.25 -0.66 4.58
N GLU A 41 5.42 0.63 4.35
CA GLU A 41 5.52 1.64 5.43
C GLU A 41 4.24 1.71 6.26
N THR A 42 3.08 1.71 5.60
CA THR A 42 1.73 1.66 6.21
C THR A 42 1.57 0.43 7.11
N ARG A 43 1.98 -0.75 6.63
CA ARG A 43 1.95 -2.01 7.39
C ARG A 43 2.93 -2.04 8.55
N VAL A 44 4.10 -1.41 8.40
CA VAL A 44 5.12 -1.34 9.46
C VAL A 44 4.71 -0.35 10.56
N ASN A 45 4.06 0.75 10.21
CA ASN A 45 3.67 1.80 11.15
C ASN A 45 2.30 1.55 11.83
N GLY A 46 1.65 0.41 11.56
CA GLY A 46 0.39 0.00 12.20
C GLY A 46 -0.83 0.85 11.83
N VAL A 47 -0.64 1.89 11.00
CA VAL A 47 -1.73 2.67 10.41
C VAL A 47 -2.10 1.96 9.12
N GLY A 48 -2.95 0.94 9.19
CA GLY A 48 -3.55 0.35 7.99
C GLY A 48 -4.22 1.43 7.13
N PRO A 49 -4.41 1.20 5.81
CA PRO A 49 -5.12 2.14 4.97
C PRO A 49 -6.45 2.45 5.64
N VAL A 50 -6.71 3.74 5.83
CA VAL A 50 -7.89 4.30 6.50
C VAL A 50 -9.19 3.76 5.88
N ALA A 51 -9.60 2.59 6.34
CA ALA A 51 -10.84 1.91 5.95
C ALA A 51 -11.63 1.47 7.19
N ASN A 52 -11.46 2.17 8.32
CA ASN A 52 -12.22 1.88 9.55
C ASN A 52 -12.84 3.13 10.20
N LEU A 53 -13.48 3.99 9.40
CA LEU A 53 -14.37 5.03 9.92
C LEU A 53 -15.87 4.69 9.76
N VAL A 54 -16.24 3.46 9.40
CA VAL A 54 -17.66 3.10 9.16
C VAL A 54 -18.27 2.13 10.20
N ASN A 55 -17.50 1.49 11.08
CA ASN A 55 -18.07 0.43 11.94
C ASN A 55 -17.99 0.74 13.45
N GLY A 56 -18.52 1.90 13.87
CA GLY A 56 -18.48 2.31 15.29
C GLY A 56 -19.77 2.88 15.91
N GLN A 57 -20.80 3.26 15.14
CA GLN A 57 -22.04 3.77 15.74
C GLN A 57 -23.11 2.69 15.86
N HIS A 58 -22.89 1.76 16.79
CA HIS A 58 -24.00 1.15 17.50
C HIS A 58 -24.50 2.18 18.53
N VAL A 59 -25.56 2.91 18.19
CA VAL A 59 -26.31 3.69 19.18
C VAL A 59 -27.28 2.73 19.90
N PRO A 60 -27.12 2.48 21.21
CA PRO A 60 -28.07 1.66 21.98
C PRO A 60 -29.40 2.40 22.19
N PRO A 61 -30.50 1.68 22.53
CA PRO A 61 -31.87 2.20 22.42
C PRO A 61 -32.15 3.34 23.39
N LEU A 62 -32.95 4.31 22.93
CA LEU A 62 -33.49 5.39 23.74
C LEU A 62 -34.20 4.81 24.97
N LYS A 63 -33.65 5.08 26.16
CA LYS A 63 -34.36 4.82 27.41
C LYS A 63 -35.37 5.96 27.61
N ASP A 64 -36.64 5.60 27.70
CA ASP A 64 -37.70 6.47 28.20
C ASP A 64 -37.22 7.19 29.46
N ILE A 65 -37.30 8.52 29.44
CA ILE A 65 -37.18 9.37 30.62
C ILE A 65 -38.43 10.24 30.74
N GLY A 66 -39.34 9.82 31.62
CA GLY A 66 -40.26 10.67 32.37
C GLY A 66 -41.50 11.16 31.64
#